data_AF-A0A7J5XX15-F1
#
_entry.id   AF-A0A7J5XX15-F1
#
_cell.length_a   1.000
_cell.length_b   1.000
_cell.length_c   1.000
_cell.angle_alpha   90.00
_cell.angle_beta   90.00
_cell.angle_gamma   90.00
#
_symmetry.space_group_name_H-M   'P 1'
#
loop_
_entity.id
_entity.type
_entity.pdbx_description
1 polymer ?
#
loop_
_entity_poly.entity_id
_entity_poly.type
_entity_poly.pdbx_seq_one_letter_code
_entity_poly.pdbx_strand_id
1 'polypeptide(L)'
;MHSLSQEIQGFSKSRLKKQCTRVTTVTGRRLLERRGDGEDDDGGGRGVEEEEEGAAFGFVEDTSLDLQVGVVTHVLNVAYGVSNLLPDQLVYKTLQILDLPDTDITSYLEECSGFIELARQQNNS
;
A
#
# COMPACT_ATOMS: atom_id res chain seq x y z
N MET A 1 -10.53 22.22 -5.16
CA MET A 1 -9.66 21.03 -5.10
C MET A 1 -10.22 20.15 -3.99
N HIS A 2 -10.48 18.88 -4.28
CA HIS A 2 -10.89 17.94 -3.23
C HIS A 2 -9.68 17.59 -2.38
N SER A 3 -9.86 17.42 -1.08
CA SER A 3 -8.79 16.88 -0.22
C SER A 3 -8.58 15.41 -0.56
N LEU A 4 -7.35 14.91 -0.50
CA LEU A 4 -7.04 13.48 -0.64
C LEU A 4 -7.95 12.60 0.24
N SER A 5 -8.27 13.04 1.46
CA SER A 5 -9.19 12.31 2.36
C SER A 5 -10.60 12.18 1.78
N GLN A 6 -11.09 13.23 1.11
CA GLN A 6 -12.40 13.21 0.44
C GLN A 6 -12.37 12.30 -0.80
N GLU A 7 -11.25 12.28 -1.52
CA GLU A 7 -11.07 11.37 -2.66
C GLU A 7 -11.07 9.91 -2.20
N ILE A 8 -10.39 9.60 -1.08
CA ILE A 8 -10.36 8.26 -0.50
C ILE A 8 -11.75 7.84 0.01
N GLN A 9 -12.43 8.69 0.78
CA GLN A 9 -13.76 8.38 1.32
C GLN A 9 -14.83 8.25 0.22
N GLY A 10 -14.72 9.05 -0.85
CA GLY A 10 -15.61 8.97 -2.00
C GLY A 10 -15.24 7.90 -3.02
N PHE A 11 -14.15 7.15 -2.81
CA PHE A 11 -13.65 6.19 -3.77
C PHE A 11 -14.55 4.96 -3.86
N SER A 12 -15.07 4.67 -5.05
CA SER A 12 -15.90 3.49 -5.28
C SER A 12 -15.04 2.23 -5.40
N LYS A 13 -15.25 1.25 -4.51
CA LYS A 13 -14.58 -0.05 -4.52
C LYS A 13 -14.72 -0.78 -5.87
N SER A 14 -15.80 -0.55 -6.62
CA SER A 14 -16.00 -1.17 -7.95
C SER A 14 -15.01 -0.69 -9.01
N ARG A 15 -14.28 0.41 -8.76
CA ARG A 15 -13.21 0.90 -9.63
C ARG A 15 -11.86 0.24 -9.36
N LEU A 16 -11.72 -0.57 -8.30
CA LEU A 16 -10.48 -1.32 -8.05
C LEU A 16 -10.32 -2.40 -9.10
N LYS A 17 -9.12 -2.48 -9.70
CA LYS A 17 -8.74 -3.62 -10.52
C LYS A 17 -8.78 -4.87 -9.64
N LYS A 18 -9.53 -5.89 -10.05
CA LYS A 18 -9.55 -7.19 -9.35
C LYS A 18 -8.14 -7.77 -9.36
N GLN A 19 -7.53 -7.88 -8.19
CA GLN A 19 -6.20 -8.45 -8.02
C GLN A 19 -6.31 -9.92 -7.63
N CYS A 20 -5.42 -10.73 -8.19
CA CYS A 20 -5.23 -12.12 -7.84
C CYS A 20 -3.76 -12.31 -7.48
N THR A 21 -3.49 -12.89 -6.31
CA THR A 21 -2.15 -13.03 -5.78
C THR A 21 -1.73 -14.48 -5.83
N ARG A 22 -0.61 -14.75 -6.49
CA ARG A 22 -0.01 -16.08 -6.52
C ARG A 22 1.02 -16.20 -5.39
N VAL A 23 0.77 -17.10 -4.45
CA VAL A 23 1.64 -17.36 -3.30
C VAL A 23 2.35 -18.69 -3.51
N THR A 24 3.68 -18.68 -3.50
CA THR A 24 4.48 -19.90 -3.47
C THR A 24 4.91 -20.15 -2.04
N THR A 25 4.49 -21.28 -1.46
CA THR A 25 4.89 -21.67 -0.10
C THR A 25 6.35 -22.12 -0.08
N VAL A 26 6.93 -22.21 1.12
CA VAL A 26 8.26 -22.79 1.34
C VAL A 26 8.38 -24.24 0.87
N THR A 27 7.25 -24.95 0.71
CA THR A 27 7.20 -26.31 0.19
C THR A 27 7.07 -26.37 -1.33
N GLY A 28 7.06 -25.21 -2.02
CA GLY A 28 6.87 -25.11 -3.46
C GLY A 28 5.40 -25.13 -3.92
N ARG A 29 4.44 -25.22 -2.98
CA ARG A 29 3.01 -25.25 -3.30
C ARG A 29 2.57 -23.87 -3.79
N ARG A 30 1.86 -23.80 -4.91
CA ARG A 30 1.31 -22.55 -5.45
C ARG A 30 -0.15 -22.42 -5.07
N LEU A 31 -0.47 -21.32 -4.40
CA LEU A 31 -1.83 -20.94 -4.01
C LEU A 31 -2.22 -19.69 -4.79
N LEU A 32 -3.42 -19.72 -5.36
CA LEU A 32 -4.02 -18.58 -6.02
C LEU A 32 -5.05 -17.95 -5.07
N GLU A 33 -4.70 -16.78 -4.52
CA GLU A 33 -5.60 -16.01 -3.67
C GLU A 33 -6.41 -15.04 -4.52
N ARG A 34 -7.74 -15.10 -4.37
CA ARG A 34 -8.67 -14.15 -4.97
C ARG A 34 -9.54 -13.53 -3.88
N ARG A 35 -9.61 -12.20 -3.88
CA ARG A 35 -10.63 -11.49 -3.09
C ARG A 35 -11.99 -11.73 -3.74
N GLY A 36 -12.93 -12.32 -2.99
CA GLY A 36 -14.30 -12.52 -3.46
C GLY A 36 -15.03 -11.19 -3.64
N ASP A 37 -16.00 -11.16 -4.55
CA ASP A 37 -16.86 -10.01 -4.85
C ASP A 37 -17.92 -9.80 -3.74
N GLY A 38 -17.52 -9.85 -2.46
CA GLY A 38 -18.43 -9.62 -1.35
C GLY A 38 -18.81 -8.14 -1.27
N GLU A 39 -20.05 -7.81 -1.63
CA GLU A 39 -20.64 -6.48 -1.52
C GLU A 39 -21.01 -6.08 -0.07
N ASP A 40 -20.83 -6.97 0.92
CA ASP A 40 -21.20 -6.70 2.31
C ASP A 40 -19.99 -6.55 3.25
N ASP A 41 -20.15 -5.60 4.18
CA ASP A 41 -19.19 -5.04 5.13
C ASP A 41 -18.66 -6.00 6.21
N ASP A 42 -18.85 -7.32 6.10
CA ASP A 42 -18.49 -8.26 7.19
C ASP A 42 -17.91 -9.61 6.72
N GLY A 43 -16.93 -9.58 5.81
CA GLY A 43 -16.11 -10.77 5.53
C GLY A 43 -16.18 -11.24 4.09
N GLY A 44 -15.51 -10.51 3.20
CA GLY A 44 -15.14 -11.02 1.88
C GLY A 44 -14.23 -12.24 2.05
N GLY A 45 -14.81 -13.43 1.96
CA GLY A 45 -14.06 -14.69 2.02
C GLY A 45 -12.93 -14.69 1.00
N ARG A 46 -11.71 -14.98 1.47
CA ARG A 46 -10.57 -15.26 0.58
C ARG A 46 -10.79 -16.63 -0.04
N GLY A 47 -10.99 -16.68 -1.35
CA GLY A 47 -10.90 -17.93 -2.10
C GLY A 47 -9.43 -18.27 -2.29
N VAL A 48 -9.02 -19.47 -1.86
CA VAL A 48 -7.67 -20.00 -2.08
C VAL A 48 -7.81 -21.28 -2.90
N GLU A 49 -7.33 -21.25 -4.14
CA GLU A 49 -7.28 -22.40 -5.03
C GLU A 49 -5.82 -22.88 -5.17
N GLU A 50 -5.62 -24.19 -5.29
CA GLU A 50 -4.31 -24.74 -5.65
C GLU A 50 -4.11 -24.72 -7.16
N GLU A 51 -2.94 -24.26 -7.61
CA GLU A 51 -2.60 -24.24 -9.03
C GLU A 51 -1.73 -25.46 -9.39
N GLU A 52 -2.04 -26.18 -10.48
CA GLU A 52 -1.20 -27.30 -10.96
C GLU A 52 0.22 -26.84 -11.34
N GLU A 53 1.18 -27.76 -11.21
CA GLU A 53 2.62 -27.57 -11.43
C GLU A 53 2.95 -27.24 -12.90
N GLY A 54 2.72 -25.98 -13.31
CA GLY A 54 3.26 -25.43 -14.54
C GLY A 54 4.73 -25.03 -14.39
N ALA A 55 5.54 -25.29 -15.43
CA ALA A 55 6.98 -25.00 -15.48
C ALA A 55 7.33 -23.60 -14.95
N ALA A 56 8.23 -23.56 -13.98
CA ALA A 56 8.62 -22.37 -13.25
C ALA A 56 9.59 -21.51 -14.08
N PHE A 57 9.22 -20.25 -14.32
CA PHE A 57 10.22 -19.22 -14.59
C PHE A 57 10.69 -18.68 -13.25
N GLY A 58 11.94 -19.03 -12.91
CA GLY A 58 12.66 -18.49 -11.77
C GLY A 58 12.82 -16.97 -11.87
N PHE A 59 13.20 -16.39 -10.73
CA PHE A 59 13.60 -14.99 -10.53
C PHE A 59 13.67 -14.15 -11.81
N VAL A 60 12.66 -13.30 -12.01
CA VAL A 60 12.73 -12.24 -13.01
C VAL A 60 13.52 -11.11 -12.37
N GLU A 61 14.80 -11.01 -12.74
CA GLU A 61 15.61 -9.85 -12.39
C GLU A 61 14.99 -8.62 -13.04
N ASP A 62 14.50 -7.69 -12.22
CA ASP A 62 14.03 -6.41 -12.69
C ASP A 62 15.25 -5.52 -13.00
N THR A 63 15.68 -5.57 -14.26
CA THR A 63 16.79 -4.74 -14.76
C THR A 63 16.33 -3.36 -15.20
N SER A 64 15.05 -3.03 -15.03
CA SER A 64 14.53 -1.76 -15.52
C SER A 64 14.83 -0.64 -14.52
N LEU A 65 15.63 0.34 -14.95
CA LEU A 65 15.76 1.65 -14.28
C LEU A 65 14.57 2.54 -14.65
N ASP A 66 13.35 2.01 -14.64
CA ASP A 66 12.13 2.78 -14.92
C ASP A 66 11.66 3.60 -13.71
N LEU A 67 12.39 3.49 -12.58
CA LEU A 67 12.28 4.41 -11.46
C LEU A 67 12.63 5.83 -11.96
N GLN A 68 11.60 6.57 -12.37
CA GLN A 68 11.65 8.02 -12.43
C GLN A 68 12.19 8.49 -11.09
N VAL A 69 13.46 8.92 -11.08
CA VAL A 69 14.14 9.37 -9.86
C VAL A 69 13.55 10.72 -9.49
N GLY A 70 12.39 10.68 -8.82
CA GLY A 70 11.83 11.83 -8.14
C GLY A 70 12.74 12.19 -6.97
N VAL A 71 13.03 13.48 -6.83
CA VAL A 71 13.70 13.99 -5.63
C VAL A 71 12.71 13.90 -4.47
N VAL A 72 13.00 13.04 -3.50
CA VAL A 72 12.19 12.92 -2.28
C VAL A 72 12.59 14.06 -1.35
N THR A 73 11.60 14.86 -0.92
CA THR A 73 11.81 15.96 0.06
C THR A 73 11.09 15.72 1.39
N HIS A 74 10.05 14.90 1.38
CA HIS A 74 9.19 14.62 2.52
C HIS A 74 8.97 13.12 2.67
N VAL A 75 9.00 12.61 3.90
CA VAL A 75 8.71 11.21 4.22
C VAL A 75 7.67 11.13 5.34
N LEU A 76 6.58 10.41 5.06
CA LEU A 76 5.57 10.05 6.03
C LEU A 76 5.88 8.63 6.54
N ASN A 77 6.42 8.53 7.75
CA ASN A 77 6.72 7.26 8.40
C ASN A 77 5.53 6.84 9.28
N VAL A 78 4.80 5.81 8.86
CA VAL A 78 3.64 5.27 9.59
C VAL A 78 3.94 4.01 10.41
N ALA A 79 5.20 3.55 10.43
CA ALA A 79 5.56 2.29 11.05
C ALA A 79 5.85 2.44 12.54
N TYR A 80 5.33 1.50 13.35
CA TYR A 80 5.65 1.40 14.76
C TYR A 80 7.12 0.96 14.99
N GLY A 81 7.84 1.69 15.82
CA GLY A 81 9.21 1.35 16.25
C GLY A 81 10.30 1.59 15.21
N VAL A 82 9.97 2.19 14.06
CA VAL A 82 10.94 2.50 12.99
C VAL A 82 11.42 3.94 13.12
N SER A 83 12.74 4.13 13.28
CA SER A 83 13.39 5.44 13.32
C SER A 83 13.56 6.05 11.93
N ASN A 84 13.46 7.38 11.83
CA ASN A 84 13.76 8.10 10.60
C ASN A 84 15.27 8.13 10.33
N LEU A 85 15.65 7.97 9.06
CA LEU A 85 17.03 8.08 8.59
C LEU A 85 17.24 9.47 7.97
N LEU A 86 18.47 9.97 7.89
CA LEU A 86 18.77 11.25 7.22
C LEU A 86 17.87 12.45 7.67
N PRO A 87 17.67 12.68 8.98
CA PRO A 87 16.75 13.71 9.47
C PRO A 87 17.15 15.14 9.06
N ASP A 88 18.41 15.35 8.70
CA ASP A 88 18.91 16.65 8.22
C ASP A 88 18.63 16.92 6.73
N GLN A 89 18.21 15.90 5.98
CA GLN A 89 18.01 15.99 4.52
C GLN A 89 16.54 15.91 4.10
N LEU A 90 15.67 15.37 4.95
CA LEU A 90 14.29 15.06 4.62
C LEU A 90 13.36 15.59 5.72
N VAL A 91 12.20 16.09 5.32
CA VAL A 91 11.15 16.51 6.25
C VAL A 91 10.32 15.29 6.63
N TYR A 92 10.22 15.01 7.93
CA TYR A 92 9.50 13.84 8.44
C TYR A 92 8.19 14.19 9.14
N LYS A 93 7.18 13.36 8.88
CA LYS A 93 6.04 13.18 9.78
C LYS A 93 6.04 11.71 10.21
N THR A 94 6.00 11.46 11.51
CA THR A 94 5.98 10.10 12.04
C THR A 94 4.70 9.85 12.81
N LEU A 95 3.97 8.81 12.41
CA LEU A 95 2.79 8.28 13.09
C LEU A 95 3.09 6.84 13.47
N GLN A 96 2.99 6.51 14.76
CA GLN A 96 3.32 5.16 15.25
C GLN A 96 2.11 4.24 15.11
N ILE A 97 1.85 3.75 13.90
CA ILE A 97 0.70 2.88 13.60
C ILE A 97 1.14 1.42 13.72
N LEU A 98 0.40 0.65 14.54
CA LEU A 98 0.60 -0.78 14.69
C LEU A 98 -0.09 -1.52 13.53
N ASP A 99 0.61 -2.48 12.93
CA ASP A 99 0.06 -3.38 11.90
C ASP A 99 -0.76 -4.51 12.56
N LEU A 100 -1.89 -4.12 13.14
CA LEU A 100 -2.84 -5.01 13.78
C LEU A 100 -4.21 -4.87 13.09
N PRO A 101 -5.00 -5.96 13.00
CA PRO A 101 -6.33 -5.89 12.40
C PRO A 101 -7.26 -4.93 13.15
N ASP A 102 -7.07 -4.76 14.46
CA ASP A 102 -7.86 -3.88 15.31
C ASP A 102 -7.44 -2.39 15.21
N THR A 103 -6.32 -2.09 14.55
CA THR A 103 -5.87 -0.71 14.39
C THR A 103 -6.77 -0.01 13.37
N ASP A 104 -7.54 0.98 13.84
CA ASP A 104 -8.30 1.87 12.95
C ASP A 104 -7.36 2.82 12.21
N ILE A 105 -6.85 2.37 11.07
CA ILE A 105 -5.99 3.18 10.18
C ILE A 105 -6.74 4.39 9.61
N THR A 106 -8.08 4.37 9.56
CA THR A 106 -8.86 5.43 8.92
C THR A 106 -8.80 6.73 9.72
N SER A 107 -8.68 6.63 11.05
CA SER A 107 -8.50 7.75 11.96
C SER A 107 -7.25 8.60 11.66
N TYR A 108 -6.24 8.03 11.01
CA TYR A 108 -4.99 8.74 10.66
C TYR A 108 -5.01 9.39 9.28
N LEU A 109 -6.00 9.08 8.44
CA LEU A 109 -6.00 9.51 7.03
C LEU A 109 -6.04 11.03 6.87
N GLU A 110 -6.77 11.73 7.75
CA GLU A 110 -6.84 13.20 7.72
C GLU A 110 -5.46 13.84 7.98
N GLU A 111 -4.75 13.36 9.00
CA GLU A 111 -3.42 13.86 9.33
C GLU A 111 -2.39 13.53 8.25
N CYS A 112 -2.43 12.30 7.71
CA CYS A 112 -1.58 11.87 6.60
C CYS A 112 -1.81 12.73 5.34
N SER A 113 -3.08 12.95 4.99
CA SER A 113 -3.50 13.79 3.87
C SER A 113 -3.01 15.22 4.02
N GLY A 114 -3.17 15.81 5.21
CA GLY A 114 -2.67 17.16 5.50
C GLY A 114 -1.17 17.30 5.27
N PHE A 115 -0.37 16.30 5.68
CA PHE A 115 1.07 16.29 5.43
C PHE A 115 1.43 16.20 3.94
N ILE A 116 0.73 15.34 3.19
CA ILE A 116 0.95 15.19 1.74
C ILE A 116 0.61 16.48 1.00
N GLU A 117 -0.53 17.11 1.31
CA GLU A 117 -0.93 18.36 0.67
C GLU A 117 0.01 19.52 1.00
N LEU A 118 0.53 19.58 2.22
CA LEU A 118 1.57 20.55 2.60
C LEU A 118 2.85 20.35 1.77
N ALA A 119 3.31 19.10 1.61
CA ALA A 119 4.48 18.78 0.79
C ALA A 119 4.27 19.15 -0.69
N ARG A 120 3.05 18.98 -1.22
CA ARG A 120 2.70 19.36 -2.60
C ARG A 120 2.77 20.88 -2.82
N GLN A 121 2.28 21.67 -1.86
CA GLN A 121 2.24 23.14 -1.98
C GLN A 121 3.64 23.75 -1.92
N GLN A 122 4.54 23.19 -1.11
CA GLN A 122 5.91 23.68 -0.97
C GLN A 122 6.76 23.51 -2.25
N ASN A 123 6.44 22.52 -3.09
CA ASN A 123 7.15 22.27 -4.36
C ASN A 123 6.53 23.00 -5.57
N ASN A 124 5.44 23.76 -5.39
CA ASN A 124 4.76 24.52 -6.45
C ASN A 124 5.14 26.02 -6.47
N SER A 125 6.25 26.42 -5.84
CA SER A 125 6.77 27.80 -5.83
C SER A 125 8.03 27.97 -6.66
#